data_AF-A0AAD7DD53-F1
#
_entry.id   AF-A0AAD7DD53-F1
#
_cell.length_a   1.000
_cell.length_b   1.000
_cell.length_c   1.000
_cell.angle_alpha   90.00
_cell.angle_beta   90.00
_cell.angle_gamma   90.00
#
_symmetry.space_group_name_H-M   'P 1'
#
loop_
_entity.id
_entity.type
_entity.pdbx_description
1 polymer ?
#
loop_
_entity_poly.entity_id
_entity_poly.type
_entity_poly.pdbx_seq_one_letter_code
_entity_poly.pdbx_strand_id
1 'polypeptide(L)'
;MSNPPNPAFPVLKEDGNASPQQFLEFLDNLVAENLDGDPTVRIPAANKGVWVTIVVGLSEQFLASFPSTDKVEWLDMHEKVKLASASLDVIRRVANRVEGMFHGPGDLAQRTFSRLLNFCNVVEMWLDVEVEQMEGLPSPRELADDALQTTLLVLRSLGGAVVHVADSKEPVWKILRVILAECLDIVEGECAS
;
A
#
# COMPACT_ATOMS: atom_id res chain seq x y z
N MET A 1 27.20 13.22 -10.43
CA MET A 1 26.06 12.57 -9.77
C MET A 1 24.82 13.30 -10.23
N SER A 2 24.09 12.72 -11.19
CA SER A 2 22.88 13.34 -11.73
C SER A 2 21.74 13.08 -10.75
N ASN A 3 21.05 14.13 -10.29
CA ASN A 3 19.84 13.97 -9.51
C ASN A 3 18.82 13.18 -10.36
N PRO A 4 18.18 12.13 -9.81
CA PRO A 4 17.03 11.55 -10.48
C PRO A 4 15.93 12.61 -10.62
N PRO A 5 15.19 12.61 -11.74
CA PRO A 5 14.05 13.50 -11.91
C PRO A 5 13.06 13.28 -10.76
N ASN A 6 12.50 14.37 -10.23
CA ASN A 6 11.53 14.35 -9.14
C ASN A 6 10.17 13.98 -9.74
N PRO A 7 9.62 12.76 -9.55
CA PRO A 7 8.32 12.42 -10.09
C PRO A 7 7.28 13.16 -9.24
N ALA A 8 6.90 14.37 -9.67
CA ALA A 8 5.73 15.01 -9.08
C ALA A 8 4.56 14.05 -9.28
N PHE A 9 3.92 13.66 -8.17
CA PHE A 9 2.59 13.05 -8.25
C PHE A 9 1.78 13.96 -9.16
N PRO A 10 1.06 13.45 -10.17
CA PRO A 10 0.08 14.27 -10.83
C PRO A 10 -0.81 14.77 -9.71
N VAL A 11 -0.71 16.08 -9.43
CA VAL A 11 -1.83 16.78 -8.84
C VAL A 11 -2.95 16.38 -9.78
N LEU A 12 -3.88 15.55 -9.28
CA LEU A 12 -5.19 15.38 -9.89
C LEU A 12 -5.65 16.82 -10.07
N LYS A 13 -5.44 17.36 -11.28
CA LYS A 13 -5.63 18.77 -11.52
C LYS A 13 -7.06 19.07 -11.09
N GLU A 14 -7.28 20.26 -10.55
CA GLU A 14 -8.59 20.75 -10.16
C GLU A 14 -9.64 20.73 -11.31
N ASP A 15 -9.23 20.34 -12.53
CA ASP A 15 -10.07 20.04 -13.69
C ASP A 15 -10.61 18.57 -13.76
N GLY A 16 -10.31 17.74 -12.75
CA GLY A 16 -11.33 16.87 -12.16
C GLY A 16 -11.80 15.59 -12.85
N ASN A 17 -11.06 14.96 -13.78
CA ASN A 17 -11.28 13.54 -14.12
C ASN A 17 -10.10 12.95 -14.93
N ALA A 18 -9.08 12.43 -14.24
CA ALA A 18 -8.19 11.46 -14.88
C ALA A 18 -8.96 10.14 -15.02
N SER A 19 -8.93 9.52 -16.21
CA SER A 19 -9.59 8.22 -16.38
C SER A 19 -8.86 7.13 -15.58
N PRO A 20 -9.54 6.04 -15.18
CA PRO A 20 -8.89 4.89 -14.54
C PRO A 20 -7.67 4.38 -15.32
N GLN A 21 -7.74 4.38 -16.65
CA GLN A 21 -6.64 4.02 -17.53
C GLN A 21 -5.44 4.97 -17.41
N GLN A 22 -5.67 6.29 -17.43
CA GLN A 22 -4.58 7.28 -17.26
C GLN A 22 -3.89 7.13 -15.90
N PHE A 23 -4.65 6.79 -14.87
CA PHE A 23 -4.08 6.53 -13.55
C PHE A 23 -3.24 5.25 -13.54
N LEU A 24 -3.70 4.18 -14.20
CA LEU A 24 -2.92 2.94 -14.32
C LEU A 24 -1.61 3.18 -15.08
N GLU A 25 -1.66 3.87 -16.22
CA GLU A 25 -0.49 4.25 -17.00
C GLU A 25 0.49 5.11 -16.16
N PHE A 26 -0.03 6.00 -15.33
CA PHE A 26 0.80 6.75 -14.39
C PHE A 26 1.52 5.83 -13.38
N LEU A 27 0.82 4.86 -12.77
CA LEU A 27 1.44 3.93 -11.82
C LEU A 27 2.50 3.06 -12.49
N ASP A 28 2.23 2.55 -13.69
CA ASP A 28 3.17 1.74 -14.46
C ASP A 28 4.44 2.54 -14.81
N ASN A 29 4.27 3.79 -15.26
CA ASN A 29 5.40 4.69 -15.54
C ASN A 29 6.17 5.06 -14.27
N LEU A 30 5.46 5.31 -13.16
CA LEU A 30 6.08 5.58 -11.86
C LEU A 30 6.96 4.41 -11.44
N VAL A 31 6.48 3.18 -11.63
CA VAL A 31 7.26 1.97 -11.37
C VAL A 31 8.46 1.91 -12.31
N ALA A 32 8.24 1.93 -13.62
CA ALA A 32 9.29 1.77 -14.62
C ALA A 32 10.44 2.79 -14.48
N GLU A 33 10.12 4.05 -14.20
CA GLU A 33 11.11 5.13 -14.16
C GLU A 33 11.85 5.22 -12.81
N ASN A 34 11.19 4.85 -11.71
CA ASN A 34 11.69 5.17 -10.35
C ASN A 34 11.85 3.96 -9.44
N LEU A 35 11.07 2.90 -9.65
CA LEU A 35 10.98 1.75 -8.75
C LEU A 35 11.39 0.42 -9.41
N ASP A 36 11.56 0.39 -10.73
CA ASP A 36 12.06 -0.76 -11.49
C ASP A 36 13.57 -0.65 -11.67
N GLY A 37 14.30 -1.39 -10.83
CA GLY A 37 15.75 -1.32 -10.74
C GLY A 37 16.24 -2.17 -9.59
N ASP A 38 17.56 -2.20 -9.40
CA ASP A 38 18.19 -3.00 -8.36
C ASP A 38 17.60 -2.65 -6.97
N PRO A 39 16.97 -3.62 -6.27
CA PRO A 39 16.35 -3.39 -4.96
C PRO A 39 17.38 -3.04 -3.87
N THR A 40 18.67 -3.26 -4.10
CA THR A 40 19.74 -2.83 -3.20
C THR A 40 20.01 -1.33 -3.29
N VAL A 41 19.65 -0.69 -4.42
CA VAL A 41 19.79 0.75 -4.62
C VAL A 41 18.60 1.46 -3.96
N ARG A 42 18.88 2.04 -2.79
CA ARG A 42 17.91 2.78 -1.97
C ARG A 42 17.71 4.21 -2.49
N ILE A 43 16.47 4.68 -2.41
CA ILE A 43 16.09 6.07 -2.65
C ILE A 43 16.38 6.85 -1.36
N PRO A 44 17.18 7.94 -1.42
CA PRO A 44 17.56 8.70 -0.24
C PRO A 44 16.37 9.30 0.51
N ALA A 45 16.48 9.37 1.84
CA ALA A 45 15.44 9.94 2.71
C ALA A 45 15.05 11.40 2.36
N ALA A 46 15.94 12.17 1.73
CA ALA A 46 15.65 13.53 1.26
C ALA A 46 14.47 13.58 0.25
N ASN A 47 14.26 12.49 -0.50
CA ASN A 47 13.16 12.38 -1.47
C ASN A 47 11.91 11.72 -0.87
N LYS A 48 11.90 11.38 0.44
CA LYS A 48 10.80 10.67 1.08
C LYS A 48 9.44 11.35 0.93
N GLY A 49 9.39 12.68 0.97
CA GLY A 49 8.12 13.44 1.01
C GLY A 49 7.18 13.15 -0.16
N VAL A 50 7.72 12.96 -1.37
CA VAL A 50 6.90 12.64 -2.55
C VAL A 50 6.29 11.25 -2.43
N TRP A 51 7.05 10.29 -1.91
CA TRP A 51 6.61 8.91 -1.69
C TRP A 51 5.58 8.80 -0.58
N VAL A 52 5.69 9.62 0.47
CA VAL A 52 4.64 9.73 1.50
C VAL A 52 3.32 10.14 0.88
N THR A 53 3.34 11.16 0.02
CA THR A 53 2.13 11.64 -0.68
C THR A 53 1.53 10.54 -1.56
N ILE A 54 2.36 9.82 -2.32
CA ILE A 54 1.95 8.69 -3.17
C ILE A 54 1.28 7.60 -2.32
N VAL A 55 1.95 7.12 -1.27
CA VAL A 55 1.44 6.02 -0.44
C VAL A 55 0.16 6.40 0.28
N VAL A 56 0.05 7.63 0.78
CA VAL A 56 -1.20 8.13 1.38
C VAL A 56 -2.32 8.16 0.36
N GLY A 57 -2.10 8.68 -0.85
CA GLY A 57 -3.12 8.70 -1.91
C GLY A 57 -3.61 7.28 -2.27
N LEU A 58 -2.68 6.35 -2.47
CA LEU A 58 -3.02 4.97 -2.83
C LEU A 58 -3.77 4.24 -1.70
N SER A 59 -3.28 4.36 -0.46
CA SER A 59 -3.87 3.63 0.68
C SER A 59 -5.20 4.24 1.15
N GLU A 60 -5.33 5.57 1.19
CA GLU A 60 -6.50 6.23 1.78
C GLU A 60 -7.59 6.57 0.78
N GLN A 61 -7.24 6.87 -0.47
CA GLN A 61 -8.25 7.25 -1.47
C GLN A 61 -8.63 6.05 -2.34
N PHE A 62 -7.64 5.26 -2.77
CA PHE A 62 -7.91 4.19 -3.71
C PHE A 62 -8.29 2.88 -3.01
N LEU A 63 -7.36 2.26 -2.27
CA LEU A 63 -7.58 0.95 -1.63
C LEU A 63 -8.72 0.98 -0.62
N ALA A 64 -8.88 2.08 0.14
CA ALA A 64 -9.99 2.22 1.08
C ALA A 64 -11.38 2.27 0.41
N SER A 65 -11.45 2.57 -0.89
CA SER A 65 -12.70 2.65 -1.65
C SER A 65 -13.04 1.34 -2.38
N PHE A 66 -12.27 0.27 -2.18
CA PHE A 66 -12.51 -0.99 -2.84
C PHE A 66 -13.85 -1.58 -2.38
N PRO A 67 -14.73 -1.99 -3.31
CA PRO A 67 -16.08 -2.39 -2.96
C PRO A 67 -16.10 -3.81 -2.39
N SER A 68 -17.10 -4.04 -1.55
CA SER A 68 -17.49 -5.35 -1.03
C SER A 68 -18.42 -6.07 -2.00
N THR A 69 -18.61 -7.38 -1.79
CA THR A 69 -19.39 -8.28 -2.65
C THR A 69 -20.88 -7.91 -2.76
N ASP A 70 -21.41 -7.14 -1.82
CA ASP A 70 -22.81 -6.67 -1.81
C ASP A 70 -23.10 -5.54 -2.80
N LYS A 71 -22.06 -4.93 -3.39
CA LYS A 71 -22.21 -3.69 -4.19
C LYS A 71 -22.01 -3.86 -5.68
N VAL A 72 -21.22 -4.85 -6.10
CA VAL A 72 -20.80 -5.02 -7.50
C VAL A 72 -20.38 -6.47 -7.73
N GLU A 73 -20.38 -6.93 -8.97
CA GLU A 73 -19.84 -8.23 -9.36
C GLU A 73 -18.34 -8.12 -9.67
N TRP A 74 -17.57 -9.18 -9.42
CA TRP A 74 -16.11 -9.15 -9.67
C TRP A 74 -15.77 -8.86 -11.14
N LEU A 75 -16.57 -9.39 -12.06
CA LEU A 75 -16.43 -9.19 -13.50
C LEU A 75 -16.64 -7.73 -13.93
N ASP A 76 -17.33 -6.92 -13.14
CA ASP A 76 -17.51 -5.50 -13.43
C ASP A 76 -16.37 -4.64 -12.86
N MET A 77 -15.45 -5.24 -12.11
CA MET A 77 -14.37 -4.55 -11.41
C MET A 77 -13.00 -4.59 -12.08
N HIS A 78 -12.92 -5.01 -13.35
CA HIS A 78 -11.65 -5.23 -14.04
C HIS A 78 -10.62 -4.10 -13.87
N GLU A 79 -11.04 -2.86 -14.14
CA GLU A 79 -10.16 -1.69 -14.00
C GLU A 79 -9.73 -1.46 -12.55
N LYS A 80 -10.65 -1.67 -11.60
CA LYS A 80 -10.42 -1.43 -10.18
C LYS A 80 -9.49 -2.47 -9.57
N VAL A 81 -9.63 -3.73 -9.97
CA VAL A 81 -8.74 -4.84 -9.60
C VAL A 81 -7.32 -4.60 -10.12
N LYS A 82 -7.17 -4.19 -11.39
CA LYS A 82 -5.87 -3.83 -11.96
C LYS A 82 -5.21 -2.68 -11.22
N LEU A 83 -5.96 -1.61 -10.97
CA LEU A 83 -5.46 -0.46 -10.22
C LEU A 83 -5.10 -0.82 -8.77
N ALA A 84 -5.84 -1.72 -8.13
CA ALA A 84 -5.53 -2.17 -6.78
C ALA A 84 -4.21 -2.95 -6.75
N SER A 85 -4.04 -3.88 -7.70
CA SER A 85 -2.78 -4.61 -7.85
C SER A 85 -1.59 -3.67 -8.12
N ALA A 86 -1.73 -2.72 -9.05
CA ALA A 86 -0.69 -1.73 -9.33
C ALA A 86 -0.38 -0.84 -8.10
N SER A 87 -1.41 -0.44 -7.35
CA SER A 87 -1.25 0.33 -6.11
C SER A 87 -0.47 -0.42 -5.04
N LEU A 88 -0.78 -1.71 -4.84
CA LEU A 88 -0.05 -2.59 -3.93
C LEU A 88 1.42 -2.75 -4.35
N ASP A 89 1.68 -2.92 -5.64
CA ASP A 89 3.06 -3.02 -6.15
C ASP A 89 3.87 -1.75 -5.87
N VAL A 90 3.29 -0.57 -6.12
CA VAL A 90 3.93 0.72 -5.79
C VAL A 90 4.22 0.81 -4.30
N ILE A 91 3.24 0.54 -3.43
CA ILE A 91 3.44 0.59 -1.97
C ILE A 91 4.54 -0.38 -1.54
N ARG A 92 4.54 -1.61 -2.06
CA ARG A 92 5.53 -2.65 -1.76
C ARG A 92 6.94 -2.22 -2.17
N ARG A 93 7.10 -1.69 -3.38
CA ARG A 93 8.40 -1.21 -3.88
C ARG A 93 8.88 0.01 -3.10
N VAL A 94 7.99 0.96 -2.77
CA VAL A 94 8.33 2.12 -1.96
C VAL A 94 8.76 1.73 -0.55
N ALA A 95 8.03 0.82 0.09
CA ALA A 95 8.38 0.26 1.40
C ALA A 95 9.80 -0.35 1.42
N ASN A 96 10.18 -1.01 0.33
CA ASN A 96 11.49 -1.64 0.18
C ASN A 96 12.59 -0.68 -0.26
N ARG A 97 12.31 0.34 -1.06
CA ARG A 97 13.37 1.14 -1.70
C ARG A 97 13.60 2.49 -1.05
N VAL A 98 12.57 3.10 -0.45
CA VAL A 98 12.68 4.44 0.14
C VAL A 98 13.23 4.36 1.55
N GLU A 99 14.41 4.95 1.76
CA GLU A 99 15.05 4.99 3.06
C GLU A 99 14.18 5.70 4.09
N GLY A 100 13.97 5.06 5.24
CA GLY A 100 13.21 5.67 6.31
C GLY A 100 11.72 5.86 6.01
N MET A 101 11.14 5.22 4.98
CA MET A 101 9.77 5.47 4.53
C MET A 101 8.74 5.47 5.67
N PHE A 102 8.75 4.41 6.47
CA PHE A 102 7.86 4.24 7.63
C PHE A 102 8.53 4.55 8.98
N HIS A 103 9.67 5.25 8.94
CA HIS A 103 10.41 5.68 10.12
C HIS A 103 10.13 7.15 10.44
N GLY A 104 10.19 7.50 11.73
CA GLY A 104 10.12 8.88 12.20
C GLY A 104 8.82 9.20 12.96
N PRO A 105 8.74 10.40 13.55
CA PRO A 105 7.56 10.84 14.28
C PRO A 105 6.38 11.03 13.30
N GLY A 106 5.32 10.25 13.48
CA GLY A 106 4.12 10.33 12.65
C GLY A 106 3.31 9.03 12.68
N ASP A 107 2.10 9.09 12.13
CA ASP A 107 1.14 8.00 12.09
C ASP A 107 1.10 7.27 10.73
N LEU A 108 1.96 7.65 9.77
CA LEU A 108 1.93 7.13 8.40
C LEU A 108 1.94 5.61 8.34
N ALA A 109 2.82 4.97 9.11
CA ALA A 109 2.97 3.52 9.10
C ALA A 109 1.74 2.83 9.69
N GLN A 110 1.22 3.34 10.81
CA GLN A 110 -0.02 2.84 11.43
C GLN A 110 -1.20 3.02 10.47
N ARG A 111 -1.38 4.21 9.90
CA ARG A 111 -2.45 4.50 8.93
C ARG A 111 -2.37 3.60 7.70
N THR A 112 -1.18 3.50 7.09
CA THR A 112 -0.99 2.65 5.91
C THR A 112 -1.28 1.19 6.25
N PHE A 113 -0.80 0.70 7.40
CA PHE A 113 -1.07 -0.65 7.88
C PHE A 113 -2.56 -0.89 8.08
N SER A 114 -3.26 -0.03 8.83
CA SER A 114 -4.70 -0.17 9.08
C SER A 114 -5.52 -0.16 7.79
N ARG A 115 -5.12 0.65 6.80
CA ARG A 115 -5.78 0.68 5.48
C ARG A 115 -5.54 -0.59 4.69
N LEU A 116 -4.31 -1.11 4.68
CA LEU A 116 -4.00 -2.37 4.01
C LEU A 116 -4.68 -3.56 4.70
N LEU A 117 -4.75 -3.58 6.03
CA LEU A 117 -5.46 -4.61 6.77
C LEU A 117 -6.96 -4.61 6.45
N ASN A 118 -7.59 -3.43 6.45
CA ASN A 118 -8.98 -3.31 6.02
C ASN A 118 -9.16 -3.78 4.57
N PHE A 119 -8.23 -3.44 3.68
CA PHE A 119 -8.26 -3.92 2.30
C PHE A 119 -8.14 -5.45 2.22
N CYS A 120 -7.27 -6.09 3.01
CA CYS A 120 -7.20 -7.55 3.11
C CYS A 120 -8.56 -8.15 3.49
N ASN A 121 -9.22 -7.62 4.52
CA ASN A 121 -10.55 -8.09 4.95
C ASN A 121 -11.59 -7.92 3.83
N VAL A 122 -11.53 -6.81 3.09
CA VAL A 122 -12.43 -6.58 1.97
C VAL A 122 -12.20 -7.59 0.85
N VAL A 123 -10.94 -7.84 0.47
CA VAL A 123 -10.61 -8.81 -0.59
C VAL A 123 -10.92 -10.23 -0.15
N GLU A 124 -10.80 -10.55 1.14
CA GLU A 124 -11.11 -11.87 1.69
C GLU A 124 -12.58 -12.27 1.46
N MET A 125 -13.50 -11.31 1.51
CA MET A 125 -14.92 -11.56 1.19
C MET A 125 -15.14 -12.05 -0.25
N TRP A 126 -14.17 -11.83 -1.15
CA TRP A 126 -14.26 -12.26 -2.55
C TRP A 126 -13.68 -13.65 -2.79
N LEU A 127 -13.08 -14.31 -1.79
CA LEU A 127 -12.45 -15.62 -1.98
C LEU A 127 -13.46 -16.74 -2.24
N ASP A 128 -14.70 -16.57 -1.78
CA ASP A 128 -15.79 -17.54 -2.00
C ASP A 128 -16.53 -17.31 -3.33
N VAL A 129 -16.16 -16.27 -4.08
CA VAL A 129 -16.78 -15.97 -5.38
C VAL A 129 -16.07 -16.76 -6.47
N GLU A 130 -16.80 -17.67 -7.11
CA GLU A 130 -16.31 -18.36 -8.30
C GLU A 130 -16.17 -17.37 -9.46
N VAL A 131 -14.92 -17.10 -9.86
CA VAL A 131 -14.61 -16.20 -10.98
C VAL A 131 -13.83 -16.94 -12.05
N GLU A 132 -14.22 -16.72 -13.30
CA GLU A 132 -13.42 -17.20 -14.43
C GLU A 132 -12.08 -16.47 -14.47
N GLN A 133 -10.99 -17.21 -14.63
CA GLN A 133 -9.67 -16.60 -14.80
C GLN A 133 -9.62 -15.84 -16.13
N MET A 134 -9.32 -14.54 -16.05
CA MET A 134 -9.12 -13.69 -17.21
C MET A 134 -7.65 -13.29 -17.33
N GLU A 135 -7.13 -13.32 -18.56
CA GLU A 135 -5.75 -12.98 -18.85
C GLU A 135 -5.44 -11.54 -18.42
N GLY A 136 -4.35 -11.38 -17.65
CA GLY A 136 -3.90 -10.07 -17.17
C GLY A 136 -4.78 -9.46 -16.07
N LEU A 137 -5.68 -10.22 -15.46
CA LEU A 137 -6.45 -9.82 -14.28
C LEU A 137 -6.14 -10.75 -13.11
N PRO A 138 -5.68 -10.24 -11.96
CA PRO A 138 -5.50 -11.08 -10.79
C PRO A 138 -6.84 -11.61 -10.29
N SER A 139 -6.85 -12.88 -9.92
CA SER A 139 -7.94 -13.51 -9.18
C SER A 139 -8.08 -12.91 -7.77
N PRO A 140 -9.24 -13.05 -7.11
CA PRO A 140 -9.42 -12.63 -5.71
C PRO A 140 -8.33 -13.17 -4.79
N ARG A 141 -7.91 -14.42 -5.00
CA ARG A 141 -6.83 -15.05 -4.23
C ARG A 141 -5.48 -14.38 -4.45
N GLU A 142 -5.11 -14.12 -5.70
CA GLU A 142 -3.84 -13.44 -6.02
C GLU A 142 -3.82 -12.02 -5.45
N LEU A 143 -4.94 -11.28 -5.55
CA LEU A 143 -5.04 -9.94 -4.98
C LEU A 143 -4.97 -9.97 -3.44
N ALA A 144 -5.58 -10.97 -2.79
CA ALA A 144 -5.49 -11.16 -1.35
C ALA A 144 -4.05 -11.47 -0.91
N ASP A 145 -3.35 -12.34 -1.64
CA ASP A 145 -1.97 -12.69 -1.37
C ASP A 145 -1.06 -11.45 -1.52
N ASP A 146 -1.23 -10.65 -2.57
CA ASP A 146 -0.48 -9.41 -2.78
C ASP A 146 -0.76 -8.37 -1.67
N ALA A 147 -2.02 -8.25 -1.24
CA ALA A 147 -2.42 -7.37 -0.15
C ALA A 147 -1.76 -7.78 1.16
N LEU A 148 -1.80 -9.08 1.48
CA LEU A 148 -1.19 -9.64 2.68
C LEU A 148 0.33 -9.45 2.68
N GLN A 149 1.00 -9.76 1.56
CA GLN A 149 2.45 -9.56 1.45
C GLN A 149 2.85 -8.09 1.63
N THR A 150 2.07 -7.17 1.04
CA THR A 150 2.30 -5.73 1.19
C THR A 150 2.08 -5.27 2.64
N THR A 151 1.02 -5.76 3.28
CA THR A 151 0.72 -5.51 4.71
C THR A 151 1.86 -5.99 5.60
N LEU A 152 2.32 -7.22 5.41
CA LEU A 152 3.43 -7.80 6.16
C LEU A 152 4.73 -7.03 5.94
N LEU A 153 4.95 -6.51 4.73
CA LEU A 153 6.13 -5.70 4.45
C LEU A 153 6.10 -4.37 5.19
N VAL A 154 4.97 -3.67 5.20
CA VAL A 154 4.79 -2.44 5.98
C VAL A 154 4.98 -2.74 7.47
N LEU A 155 4.41 -3.84 7.97
CA LEU A 155 4.60 -4.28 9.36
C LEU A 155 6.07 -4.61 9.69
N ARG A 156 6.78 -5.29 8.79
CA ARG A 156 8.22 -5.58 8.95
C ARG A 156 9.06 -4.31 8.91
N SER A 157 8.67 -3.31 8.13
CA SER A 157 9.36 -2.02 8.10
C SER A 157 9.27 -1.29 9.45
N LEU A 158 8.23 -1.58 10.25
CA LEU A 158 8.14 -1.15 11.64
C LEU A 158 9.06 -1.97 12.57
N GLY A 159 9.14 -3.29 12.38
CA GLY A 159 9.98 -4.17 13.20
C GLY A 159 11.48 -4.09 12.92
N GLY A 160 11.88 -3.83 11.68
CA GLY A 160 13.27 -3.84 11.22
C GLY A 160 14.09 -2.61 11.60
N ALA A 161 13.43 -1.54 12.06
CA ALA A 161 14.05 -0.30 12.54
C ALA A 161 14.84 -0.45 13.85
N VAL A 162 14.89 -1.65 14.43
CA VAL A 162 15.56 -1.93 15.71
C VAL A 162 17.09 -1.81 15.61
N VAL A 163 17.65 -1.68 14.42
CA VAL A 163 19.10 -1.56 14.22
C VAL A 163 19.46 -0.16 13.69
N HIS A 164 19.88 0.71 14.61
CA HIS A 164 20.56 2.01 14.39
C HIS A 164 19.74 3.25 13.97
N VAL A 165 18.81 3.71 14.81
CA VAL A 165 18.49 5.15 14.86
C VAL A 165 18.77 5.67 16.27
N ALA A 166 19.90 6.37 16.43
CA ALA A 166 20.33 6.93 17.70
C ALA A 166 19.48 8.15 18.18
N ASP A 167 18.54 8.63 17.36
CA ASP A 167 17.83 9.90 17.58
C ASP A 167 16.28 9.83 17.56
N SER A 168 15.65 8.65 17.43
CA SER A 168 14.19 8.57 17.54
C SER A 168 13.77 8.41 19.00
N LYS A 169 13.03 9.40 19.54
CA LYS A 169 12.53 9.40 20.93
C LYS A 169 11.61 8.22 21.29
N GLU A 170 11.06 7.51 20.31
CA GLU A 170 10.28 6.29 20.53
C GLU A 170 10.77 5.14 19.65
N PRO A 171 11.04 3.96 20.24
CA PRO A 171 11.42 2.79 19.46
C PRO A 171 10.26 2.29 18.61
N VAL A 172 10.52 1.97 17.34
CA VAL A 172 9.50 1.51 16.39
C VAL A 172 8.83 0.19 16.81
N TRP A 173 9.48 -0.61 17.67
CA TRP A 173 8.84 -1.78 18.29
C TRP A 173 7.63 -1.43 19.18
N LYS A 174 7.56 -0.20 19.72
CA LYS A 174 6.36 0.26 20.45
C LYS A 174 5.17 0.45 19.50
N ILE A 175 5.39 1.01 18.31
CA ILE A 175 4.35 1.16 17.29
C ILE A 175 3.84 -0.22 16.85
N LEU A 176 4.76 -1.16 16.60
CA LEU A 176 4.40 -2.55 16.31
C LEU A 176 3.56 -3.18 17.42
N ARG A 177 3.92 -2.95 18.70
CA ARG A 177 3.14 -3.45 19.83
C ARG A 177 1.76 -2.81 19.94
N VAL A 178 1.63 -1.51 19.66
CA VAL A 178 0.33 -0.82 19.64
C VAL A 178 -0.56 -1.43 18.57
N ILE A 179 -0.03 -1.58 17.35
CA ILE A 179 -0.77 -2.18 16.23
C ILE A 179 -1.19 -3.62 16.55
N LEU A 180 -0.28 -4.44 17.09
CA LEU A 180 -0.61 -5.82 17.46
C LEU A 180 -1.64 -5.89 18.59
N ALA A 181 -1.56 -5.00 19.58
CA ALA A 181 -2.56 -4.91 20.64
C ALA A 181 -3.92 -4.50 20.09
N GLU A 182 -3.98 -3.48 19.23
CA GLU A 182 -5.21 -3.06 18.56
C GLU A 182 -5.82 -4.20 17.71
N CYS A 183 -4.99 -4.96 16.99
CA CYS A 183 -5.47 -6.12 16.24
C CYS A 183 -6.01 -7.24 17.16
N LEU A 184 -5.35 -7.51 18.29
CA LEU A 184 -5.79 -8.53 19.24
C LEU A 184 -7.10 -8.13 19.95
N ASP A 185 -7.25 -6.85 20.31
CA ASP A 185 -8.46 -6.32 20.94
C ASP A 185 -9.69 -6.47 20.02
N ILE A 186 -9.51 -6.32 18.70
CA ILE A 186 -10.59 -6.54 17.71
C ILE A 186 -11.03 -8.01 17.72
N VAL A 187 -10.07 -8.94 17.70
CA VAL A 187 -10.35 -10.38 17.68
C VAL A 187 -11.00 -10.86 18.98
N GLU A 188 -10.57 -10.31 20.12
CA GLU A 188 -11.16 -10.64 21.43
C GLU A 188 -12.55 -10.00 21.61
N GLY A 189 -12.79 -8.82 21.02
CA GLY A 189 -14.09 -8.15 21.02
C GLY A 189 -15.16 -8.88 20.20
N GLU A 190 -14.78 -9.47 19.06
CA GLU A 190 -15.69 -10.25 18.20
C GLU A 190 -16.04 -11.63 18.78
N CYS A 191 -15.20 -12.21 19.64
CA CYS A 191 -15.50 -13.46 20.35
C CYS A 191 -16.43 -13.27 21.56
N ALA A 192 -16.67 -12.03 22.01
CA ALA A 192 -17.47 -11.71 23.19
C ALA A 192 -18.88 -11.20 22.86
N SER A 193 -19.23 -11.06 21.58
CA SER A 193 -20.55 -10.67 21.05
C SER A 193 -21.28 -11.83 20.41
#